data_AF-A0A2N2FPH8-F1
#
_entry.id   AF-A0A2N2FPH8-F1
#
_cell.length_a   1.000
_cell.length_b   1.000
_cell.length_c   1.000
_cell.angle_alpha   90.00
_cell.angle_beta   90.00
_cell.angle_gamma   90.00
#
_symmetry.space_group_name_H-M   'P 1'
#
loop_
_entity.id
_entity.type
_entity.pdbx_description
1 polymer ?
#
loop_
_entity_poly.entity_id
_entity_poly.type
_entity_poly.pdbx_seq_one_letter_code
_entity_poly.pdbx_strand_id
1 'polypeptide(L)'
;MRCGLTTPNIPAADPFTQHVRPGGISRLFPIISTLRSYQRDWVLPDIAAGLVLTAILVPVGMGYAAASGLPAIYGLYATIAPLIVYAIFGPSRILVLGPDSALAAIIAATILPLAAGNADKAVALASMLAVLSGVLCILAGL
;
A
#
# COMPACT_ATOMS: atom_id res chain seq x y z
N MET A 1 2.24 -57.48 37.90
CA MET A 1 2.38 -56.01 37.86
C MET A 1 2.43 -55.56 36.41
N ARG A 2 1.26 -55.30 35.82
CA ARG A 2 1.10 -54.64 34.53
C ARG A 2 0.36 -53.33 34.82
N CYS A 3 0.94 -52.20 34.46
CA CYS A 3 0.18 -50.97 34.25
C CYS A 3 0.76 -50.35 32.98
N GLY A 4 0.07 -50.61 31.87
CA GLY A 4 0.45 -50.13 30.55
C GLY A 4 0.19 -48.63 30.46
N LEU A 5 1.26 -47.86 30.29
CA LEU A 5 1.21 -46.50 29.79
C LEU A 5 0.95 -46.55 28.30
N THR A 6 -0.32 -46.60 27.93
CA THR A 6 -0.77 -46.16 26.61
C THR A 6 -0.79 -44.64 26.66
N THR A 7 0.26 -44.01 26.15
CA THR A 7 0.19 -42.58 25.82
C THR A 7 -0.88 -42.42 24.74
N PRO A 8 -1.88 -41.52 24.91
CA PRO A 8 -2.77 -41.20 23.82
C PRO A 8 -1.92 -40.60 22.69
N ASN A 9 -2.01 -41.20 21.51
CA ASN A 9 -1.46 -40.68 20.27
C ASN A 9 -2.23 -39.40 19.91
N ILE A 10 -1.78 -38.27 20.45
CA ILE A 10 -2.25 -36.94 20.05
C ILE A 10 -1.56 -36.63 18.73
N PRO A 11 -2.28 -36.56 17.59
CA PRO A 11 -1.68 -36.03 16.37
C PRO A 11 -1.23 -34.61 16.70
N ALA A 12 0.06 -34.33 16.56
CA ALA A 12 0.59 -32.98 16.67
C ALA A 12 -0.05 -32.14 15.55
N ALA A 13 -1.19 -31.52 15.85
CA ALA A 13 -1.80 -30.53 14.99
C ALA A 13 -0.83 -29.35 14.94
N ASP A 14 -0.07 -29.30 13.86
CA ASP A 14 0.79 -28.22 13.41
C ASP A 14 0.03 -26.89 13.52
N PRO A 15 0.36 -26.04 14.52
CA PRO A 15 -0.41 -24.83 14.82
C PRO A 15 -0.26 -23.73 13.76
N PHE A 16 0.51 -23.99 12.70
CA PHE A 16 0.85 -23.04 11.65
C PHE A 16 0.18 -23.33 10.30
N THR A 17 -0.67 -24.35 10.22
CA THR A 17 -1.33 -24.73 8.96
C THR A 17 -2.66 -24.00 8.80
N GLN A 18 -2.60 -22.68 8.72
CA GLN A 18 -3.72 -21.85 8.28
C GLN A 18 -3.81 -21.90 6.75
N HIS A 19 -4.45 -22.95 6.21
CA HIS A 19 -4.81 -23.04 4.80
C HIS A 19 -5.98 -22.10 4.48
N VAL A 20 -5.73 -20.79 4.49
CA VAL A 20 -6.64 -19.82 3.87
C VAL A 20 -6.37 -19.83 2.37
N ARG A 21 -7.07 -20.69 1.61
CA ARG A 21 -7.12 -20.61 0.15
C ARG A 21 -8.32 -19.74 -0.25
N PRO A 22 -8.18 -18.43 -0.49
CA PRO A 22 -9.28 -17.65 -1.05
C PRO A 22 -9.50 -18.07 -2.50
N GLY A 23 -10.75 -18.43 -2.82
CA GLY A 23 -11.22 -18.74 -4.17
C GLY A 23 -11.10 -17.54 -5.12
N GLY A 24 -10.97 -17.83 -6.42
CA GLY A 24 -10.44 -16.95 -7.46
C GLY A 24 -11.06 -15.54 -7.60
N ILE A 25 -12.33 -15.34 -7.26
CA ILE A 25 -12.99 -14.01 -7.30
C ILE A 25 -12.63 -13.14 -6.07
N SER A 26 -12.42 -13.74 -4.89
CA SER A 26 -12.02 -13.00 -3.68
C SER A 26 -10.56 -12.54 -3.70
N ARG A 27 -9.76 -13.02 -4.67
CA ARG A 27 -8.41 -12.53 -4.93
C ARG A 27 -8.37 -11.22 -5.73
N LEU A 28 -9.37 -10.97 -6.59
CA LEU A 28 -9.42 -9.74 -7.40
C LEU A 28 -10.09 -8.57 -6.66
N PHE A 29 -11.04 -8.83 -5.76
CA PHE A 29 -11.72 -7.78 -4.97
C PHE A 29 -11.78 -8.14 -3.48
N PRO A 30 -10.64 -8.12 -2.76
CA PRO A 30 -10.57 -8.34 -1.32
C PRO A 30 -11.40 -7.33 -0.51
N ILE A 31 -11.76 -6.18 -1.11
CA ILE A 31 -12.67 -5.19 -0.53
C ILE A 31 -14.04 -5.79 -0.18
N ILE A 32 -14.57 -6.70 -1.01
CA ILE A 32 -15.91 -7.28 -0.81
C ILE A 32 -15.91 -8.28 0.36
N SER A 33 -14.86 -9.10 0.49
CA SER A 33 -14.68 -9.99 1.66
C SER A 33 -14.41 -9.21 2.95
N THR A 34 -13.77 -8.06 2.84
CA THR A 34 -13.44 -7.16 3.96
C THR A 34 -14.67 -6.44 4.46
N LEU A 35 -15.53 -5.91 3.57
CA LEU A 35 -16.81 -5.30 3.94
C LEU A 35 -17.78 -6.33 4.56
N ARG A 36 -17.79 -7.57 4.06
CA ARG A 36 -18.71 -8.61 4.56
C ARG A 36 -18.36 -9.11 5.97
N SER A 37 -17.10 -9.01 6.37
CA SER A 37 -16.61 -9.34 7.72
C SER A 37 -16.41 -8.11 8.60
N TYR A 38 -16.81 -6.92 8.13
CA TYR A 38 -16.56 -5.66 8.84
C TYR A 38 -17.47 -5.54 10.07
N GLN A 39 -16.86 -5.54 11.26
CA GLN A 39 -17.58 -5.34 12.52
C GLN A 39 -17.73 -3.85 12.82
N ARG A 40 -18.91 -3.46 13.33
CA ARG A 40 -19.24 -2.05 13.61
C ARG A 40 -18.33 -1.42 14.66
N ASP A 41 -17.76 -2.23 15.55
CA ASP A 41 -16.83 -1.77 16.59
C ASP A 41 -15.50 -1.24 16.03
N TRP A 42 -15.16 -1.55 14.77
CA TRP A 42 -13.92 -1.10 14.13
C TRP A 42 -14.04 0.26 13.43
N VAL A 43 -15.26 0.78 13.28
CA VAL A 43 -15.51 2.07 12.61
C VAL A 43 -14.82 3.22 13.34
N LEU A 44 -14.96 3.28 14.66
CA LEU A 44 -14.38 4.32 15.52
C LEU A 44 -12.85 4.36 15.46
N PRO A 45 -12.13 3.25 15.71
CA PRO A 45 -10.67 3.24 15.60
C PRO A 45 -10.17 3.47 14.17
N ASP A 46 -10.88 2.98 13.13
CA ASP A 46 -10.49 3.21 11.74
C ASP A 46 -10.62 4.69 11.33
N ILE A 47 -11.70 5.37 11.76
CA ILE A 47 -11.87 6.82 11.51
C ILE A 47 -10.77 7.62 12.21
N ALA A 48 -10.46 7.30 13.47
CA ALA A 48 -9.39 7.96 14.20
C ALA A 48 -8.03 7.75 13.52
N ALA A 49 -7.72 6.50 13.13
CA ALA A 49 -6.50 6.18 12.40
C ALA A 49 -6.43 6.89 11.04
N GLY A 50 -7.53 6.94 10.29
CA GLY A 50 -7.61 7.64 9.01
C GLY A 50 -7.40 9.16 9.15
N LEU A 51 -7.94 9.78 10.20
CA LEU A 51 -7.77 11.20 10.47
C LEU A 51 -6.30 11.52 10.81
N VAL A 52 -5.67 10.73 11.68
CA VAL A 52 -4.26 10.86 12.03
C VAL A 52 -3.38 10.65 10.79
N LEU A 53 -3.65 9.60 10.02
CA LEU A 53 -2.91 9.30 8.80
C LEU A 53 -3.00 10.46 7.80
N THR A 54 -4.20 11.01 7.59
CA THR A 54 -4.42 12.15 6.68
C THR A 54 -3.67 13.39 7.17
N ALA A 55 -3.73 13.68 8.47
CA ALA A 55 -3.03 14.82 9.07
C ALA A 55 -1.51 14.74 8.89
N ILE A 56 -0.94 13.54 8.85
CA ILE A 56 0.49 13.30 8.62
C ILE A 56 0.82 13.29 7.11
N LEU A 57 0.00 12.63 6.28
CA LEU A 57 0.30 12.46 4.85
C LEU A 57 0.24 13.78 4.06
N VAL A 58 -0.66 14.69 4.43
CA VAL A 58 -0.82 15.99 3.75
C VAL A 58 0.51 16.77 3.76
N PRO A 59 1.12 17.10 4.91
CA PRO A 59 2.38 17.82 4.94
C PRO A 59 3.55 16.98 4.41
N VAL A 60 3.57 15.68 4.67
CA VAL A 60 4.66 14.79 4.22
C VAL A 60 4.71 14.69 2.69
N GLY A 61 3.57 14.50 2.03
CA GLY A 61 3.48 14.45 0.57
C GLY A 61 3.87 15.78 -0.09
N MET A 62 3.45 16.90 0.50
CA MET A 62 3.85 18.24 0.05
C MET A 62 5.37 18.45 0.17
N GLY A 63 5.96 18.00 1.28
CA GLY A 63 7.40 18.09 1.52
C GLY A 63 8.22 17.28 0.54
N TYR A 64 7.83 16.03 0.26
CA TYR A 64 8.55 15.19 -0.70
C TYR A 64 8.42 15.68 -2.14
N ALA A 65 7.26 16.19 -2.56
CA ALA A 65 7.12 16.78 -3.89
C ALA A 65 8.05 17.99 -4.06
N ALA A 66 8.11 18.86 -3.05
CA ALA A 66 9.04 20.00 -3.05
C ALA A 66 10.51 19.53 -3.07
N ALA A 67 10.86 18.48 -2.32
CA ALA A 67 12.20 17.89 -2.33
C ALA A 67 12.59 17.30 -3.70
N SER A 68 11.62 16.81 -4.47
CA SER A 68 11.82 16.31 -5.83
C SER A 68 11.84 17.40 -6.91
N GLY A 69 11.69 18.68 -6.55
CA GLY A 69 11.65 19.80 -7.50
C GLY A 69 10.31 19.95 -8.23
N LEU A 70 9.24 19.32 -7.73
CA LEU A 70 7.88 19.44 -8.26
C LEU A 70 7.00 20.38 -7.41
N PRO A 71 5.94 20.98 -7.99
CA PRO A 71 4.98 21.74 -7.20
C PRO A 71 4.28 20.86 -6.16
N ALA A 72 4.16 21.36 -4.92
CA ALA A 72 3.68 20.60 -3.76
C ALA A 72 2.29 19.96 -3.96
N ILE A 73 1.43 20.57 -4.77
CA ILE A 73 0.08 20.07 -5.07
C ILE A 73 0.11 18.69 -5.74
N TYR A 74 1.15 18.41 -6.54
CA TYR A 74 1.30 17.10 -7.20
C TYR A 74 1.67 16.00 -6.21
N GLY A 75 2.34 16.32 -5.10
CA GLY A 75 2.57 15.37 -4.01
C GLY A 75 1.27 14.93 -3.34
N LEU A 76 0.30 15.84 -3.23
CA LEU A 76 -1.02 15.52 -2.68
C LEU A 76 -1.79 14.56 -3.61
N TYR A 77 -1.77 14.82 -4.93
CA TYR A 77 -2.39 13.91 -5.90
C TYR A 77 -1.70 12.54 -5.94
N ALA A 78 -0.36 12.52 -5.85
CA ALA A 78 0.44 11.30 -5.87
C ALA A 78 0.27 10.44 -4.61
N THR A 79 -0.27 10.98 -3.51
CA THR A 79 -0.58 10.23 -2.29
C THR A 79 -2.04 9.80 -2.25
N ILE A 80 -2.98 10.70 -2.53
CA ILE A 80 -4.42 10.39 -2.48
C ILE A 80 -4.80 9.31 -3.51
N ALA A 81 -4.31 9.40 -4.74
CA ALA A 81 -4.66 8.45 -5.80
C ALA A 81 -4.28 7.00 -5.46
N PRO A 82 -3.03 6.65 -5.09
CA PRO A 82 -2.69 5.28 -4.74
C PRO A 82 -3.36 4.81 -3.45
N LEU A 83 -3.68 5.69 -2.48
CA LEU A 83 -4.47 5.29 -1.32
C LEU A 83 -5.87 4.81 -1.72
N ILE A 84 -6.54 5.53 -2.63
CA ILE A 84 -7.87 5.13 -3.12
C ILE A 84 -7.77 3.84 -3.93
N VAL A 85 -6.79 3.75 -4.85
CA VAL A 85 -6.58 2.54 -5.66
C VAL A 85 -6.27 1.34 -4.77
N TYR A 86 -5.37 1.49 -3.79
CA TYR A 86 -5.03 0.43 -2.86
C TYR A 86 -6.18 0.09 -1.91
N ALA A 87 -7.01 1.06 -1.50
CA ALA A 87 -8.20 0.74 -0.73
C ALA A 87 -9.12 -0.23 -1.50
N ILE A 88 -9.27 -0.04 -2.82
CA ILE A 88 -10.13 -0.87 -3.68
C ILE A 88 -9.51 -2.24 -4.00
N PHE A 89 -8.22 -2.27 -4.34
CA PHE A 89 -7.52 -3.46 -4.85
C PHE A 89 -6.60 -4.14 -3.83
N GLY A 90 -6.41 -3.56 -2.66
CA GLY A 90 -5.40 -3.96 -1.67
C GLY A 90 -5.76 -5.28 -0.97
N PRO A 91 -4.89 -6.31 -1.03
CA PRO A 91 -5.12 -7.58 -0.36
C PRO A 91 -4.92 -7.51 1.16
N SER A 92 -4.19 -6.51 1.67
CA SER A 92 -3.81 -6.40 3.08
C SER A 92 -4.38 -5.14 3.74
N ARG A 93 -5.18 -5.35 4.80
CA ARG A 93 -5.85 -4.29 5.60
C ARG A 93 -4.89 -3.40 6.42
N ILE A 94 -3.65 -3.84 6.63
CA ILE A 94 -2.67 -3.20 7.53
C ILE A 94 -1.60 -2.42 6.74
N LEU A 95 -1.56 -2.55 5.42
CA LEU A 95 -0.53 -1.89 4.61
C LEU A 95 -0.95 -0.46 4.30
N VAL A 96 -0.18 0.49 4.82
CA VAL A 96 -0.33 1.91 4.51
C VAL A 96 0.65 2.25 3.40
N LEU A 97 0.14 2.65 2.23
CA LEU A 97 1.00 3.26 1.21
C LEU A 97 1.23 4.72 1.57
N GLY A 98 2.50 5.09 1.67
CA GLY A 98 2.93 6.46 1.90
C GLY A 98 4.01 6.86 0.91
N PRO A 99 4.24 8.17 0.76
CA PRO A 99 5.38 8.67 0.00
C PRO A 99 6.69 8.29 0.70
N ASP A 100 7.67 7.81 -0.08
CA ASP A 100 8.96 7.33 0.42
C ASP A 100 10.10 8.30 0.08
N SER A 101 11.03 8.50 1.02
CA SER A 101 12.14 9.45 0.87
C SER A 101 13.13 9.04 -0.22
N ALA A 102 13.39 7.73 -0.36
CA ALA A 102 14.34 7.24 -1.36
C ALA A 102 13.78 7.44 -2.76
N LEU A 103 12.48 7.18 -2.94
CA LEU A 103 11.77 7.42 -4.19
C LEU A 103 11.80 8.92 -4.56
N ALA A 104 11.59 9.82 -3.60
CA ALA A 104 11.69 11.26 -3.82
C ALA A 104 13.08 11.69 -4.32
N ALA A 105 14.16 11.12 -3.76
CA ALA A 105 15.53 11.39 -4.20
C ALA A 105 15.82 10.85 -5.62
N ILE A 106 15.32 9.66 -5.95
CA ILE A 106 15.47 9.07 -7.30
C ILE A 106 14.74 9.91 -8.34
N ILE A 107 13.51 10.36 -8.04
CA ILE A 107 12.73 11.25 -8.90
C ILE A 107 13.48 12.58 -9.09
N ALA A 108 14.02 13.17 -8.02
CA ALA A 108 14.81 14.40 -8.10
C ALA A 108 16.03 14.23 -9.01
N ALA A 109 16.82 13.17 -8.79
CA ALA A 109 18.05 12.91 -9.54
C ALA A 109 17.80 12.63 -11.03
N THR A 110 16.65 12.07 -11.38
CA THR A 110 16.29 11.74 -12.77
C THR A 110 15.64 12.92 -13.50
N ILE A 111 14.75 13.67 -12.84
CA ILE A 111 13.94 14.71 -13.48
C ILE A 111 14.63 16.07 -13.48
N LEU A 112 15.29 16.45 -12.38
CA LEU A 112 15.91 17.77 -12.24
C LEU A 112 16.93 18.11 -13.36
N PRO A 113 17.82 17.19 -13.81
CA PRO A 113 18.71 17.47 -14.93
C PRO A 113 17.98 17.59 -16.29
N LEU A 114 16.85 16.89 -16.47
CA LEU A 114 16.09 16.89 -17.72
C LEU A 114 15.08 18.04 -17.82
N ALA A 115 14.57 18.52 -16.69
CA ALA A 115 13.58 19.59 -16.63
C ALA A 115 14.18 20.96 -16.97
N ALA A 116 15.50 21.14 -16.79
CA ALA A 116 16.22 22.40 -17.04
C ALA A 116 15.55 23.64 -16.40
N GLY A 117 14.97 23.46 -15.20
CA GLY A 117 14.28 24.52 -14.45
C GLY A 117 12.84 24.81 -14.88
N ASN A 118 12.28 24.08 -15.86
CA ASN A 118 10.90 24.25 -16.30
C ASN A 118 9.95 23.30 -15.53
N ALA A 119 9.03 23.89 -14.75
CA ALA A 119 8.09 23.14 -13.91
C ALA A 119 7.11 22.26 -14.71
N ASP A 120 6.62 22.73 -15.86
CA ASP A 120 5.71 21.96 -16.71
C ASP A 120 6.38 20.71 -17.28
N LYS A 121 7.67 20.84 -17.67
CA LYS A 121 8.48 19.70 -18.12
C LYS A 121 8.73 18.71 -16.98
N ALA A 122 8.99 19.18 -15.76
CA ALA A 122 9.21 18.31 -14.61
C ALA A 122 7.96 17.45 -14.32
N VAL A 123 6.76 18.03 -14.39
CA VAL A 123 5.49 17.31 -14.20
C VAL A 123 5.25 16.28 -15.31
N ALA A 124 5.53 16.63 -16.57
CA ALA A 124 5.39 15.71 -17.70
C ALA A 124 6.35 14.51 -17.57
N LEU A 125 7.60 14.74 -17.19
CA LEU A 125 8.58 13.67 -16.97
C LEU A 125 8.21 12.79 -15.77
N ALA A 126 7.74 13.39 -14.67
CA ALA A 126 7.33 12.66 -13.48
C ALA A 126 6.12 11.76 -13.74
N SER A 127 5.13 12.26 -14.47
CA SER A 127 3.94 11.49 -14.83
C SER A 127 4.28 10.34 -15.78
N MET A 128 5.15 10.54 -16.78
CA MET A 128 5.65 9.45 -17.63
C MET A 128 6.40 8.38 -16.81
N LEU A 129 7.29 8.80 -15.90
CA LEU A 129 8.03 7.89 -15.04
C LEU A 129 7.09 7.08 -14.13
N ALA A 130 6.07 7.73 -13.57
CA ALA A 130 5.06 7.09 -12.74
C ALA A 130 4.24 6.04 -13.53
N VAL A 131 3.81 6.38 -14.75
CA VAL A 131 3.08 5.45 -15.62
C VAL A 131 3.95 4.26 -16.01
N LEU A 132 5.21 4.50 -16.42
CA LEU A 132 6.16 3.43 -16.76
C LEU A 132 6.40 2.50 -15.57
N SER A 133 6.64 3.05 -14.38
CA SER A 133 6.82 2.28 -13.15
C SER A 133 5.57 1.45 -12.83
N GLY A 134 4.38 2.03 -12.93
CA GLY A 134 3.11 1.33 -12.73
C GLY A 134 2.91 0.17 -13.70
N VAL A 135 3.17 0.38 -15.00
CA VAL A 135 3.09 -0.67 -16.02
C VAL A 135 4.09 -1.78 -15.75
N LEU A 136 5.35 -1.46 -15.42
CA LEU A 136 6.36 -2.45 -15.07
C LEU A 136 5.95 -3.27 -13.83
N CYS A 137 5.42 -2.63 -12.80
CA CYS A 137 4.91 -3.32 -11.61
C CYS A 137 3.75 -4.26 -11.93
N ILE A 138 2.82 -3.85 -12.80
CA ILE A 138 1.71 -4.71 -13.24
C ILE A 138 2.25 -5.91 -14.03
N LEU A 139 3.19 -5.69 -14.96
CA LEU A 139 3.81 -6.75 -15.75
C LEU A 139 4.62 -7.74 -14.90
N ALA A 140 5.35 -7.25 -13.90
CA ALA A 140 6.11 -8.09 -12.98
C ALA A 140 5.20 -8.89 -12.01
N GLY A 141 3.99 -8.39 -11.75
CA GLY A 141 3.01 -9.03 -10.89
C GLY A 141 2.06 -10.00 -11.60
N LEU A 142 2.06 -10.06 -12.94
CA LEU A 142 1.26 -10.96 -13.77
C LEU A 142 1.97 -12.30 -13.96
#